data_AF-A0A9P7EVH2-F1
#
_entry.id   AF-A0A9P7EVH2-F1
#
_cell.length_a   1.000
_cell.length_b   1.000
_cell.length_c   1.000
_cell.angle_alpha   90.00
_cell.angle_beta   90.00
_cell.angle_gamma   90.00
#
_symmetry.space_group_name_H-M   'P 1'
#
loop_
_entity.id
_entity.type
_entity.pdbx_description
1 polymer ?
#
loop_
_entity_poly.entity_id
_entity_poly.type
_entity_poly.pdbx_seq_one_letter_code
_entity_poly.pdbx_strand_id
1 'polypeptide(L)'
;MSEQEVVAGLRWNNNAGVPIITLMLYEYLLLLDKEVNYVWKRPLSLMSCLYLVVRYLGLFLALLCGFWGGLLYIPESPYVPSYALIVLIEWGFSLYFWFAEAILIWRLYAICDQFKLLLYVLVGLFLPIVALSIGTDIYLYSRRSAFSVKEIITPNAKYCTLSFNIGPMPAIYTSIPIVCYDILLVVLAAAILARHLKEQRETHMRINTYMVMIVRYHVLYFALNLTNQILLVVLWAHIPTPAMSLSELFNDTAPFILAPRLIISIWDTHAKDDCVEVSTTFEDCVCFTSPPRFEQHEMVSVGV
;
A
#
# COMPACT_ATOMS: atom_id res chain seq x y z
N MET A 1 8.17 -26.44 -19.75
CA MET A 1 9.12 -25.32 -19.62
C MET A 1 10.49 -25.86 -19.90
N SER A 2 11.20 -25.26 -20.85
CA SER A 2 12.57 -25.65 -21.20
C SER A 2 13.56 -25.18 -20.13
N GLU A 3 14.73 -25.82 -20.03
CA GLU A 3 15.79 -25.40 -19.11
C GLU A 3 16.22 -23.93 -19.36
N GLN A 4 16.21 -23.50 -20.63
CA GLN A 4 16.55 -22.13 -21.02
C GLN A 4 15.55 -21.11 -20.45
N GLU A 5 14.26 -21.42 -20.44
CA GLU A 5 13.22 -20.54 -19.86
C GLU A 5 13.41 -20.37 -18.35
N VAL A 6 13.78 -21.45 -17.63
CA VAL A 6 14.07 -21.39 -16.20
C VAL A 6 15.28 -20.51 -15.91
N VAL A 7 16.36 -20.69 -16.66
CA VAL A 7 17.59 -19.88 -16.51
C VAL A 7 17.34 -18.41 -16.87
N ALA A 8 16.49 -18.13 -17.86
CA ALA A 8 16.08 -16.78 -18.20
C ALA A 8 15.28 -16.13 -17.06
N GLY A 9 14.30 -16.85 -16.49
CA GLY A 9 13.53 -16.38 -15.34
C GLY A 9 14.40 -16.07 -14.12
N LEU A 10 15.35 -16.96 -13.81
CA LEU A 10 16.37 -16.75 -12.77
C LEU A 10 17.14 -15.45 -12.95
N ARG A 11 17.62 -15.19 -14.16
CA ARG A 11 18.39 -13.99 -14.47
C ARG A 11 17.54 -12.73 -14.30
N TRP A 12 16.30 -12.74 -14.79
CA TRP A 12 15.38 -11.61 -14.64
C TRP A 12 15.09 -11.31 -13.17
N ASN A 13 14.83 -12.35 -12.38
CA ASN A 13 14.58 -12.17 -10.97
C ASN A 13 15.77 -11.56 -10.21
N ASN A 14 16.98 -12.11 -10.39
CA ASN A 14 18.17 -11.58 -9.73
C ASN A 14 18.45 -10.13 -10.14
N ASN A 15 18.19 -9.80 -11.41
CA ASN A 15 18.32 -8.43 -11.90
C ASN A 15 17.25 -7.49 -11.35
N ALA A 16 16.06 -7.99 -10.99
CA ALA A 16 14.99 -7.21 -10.37
C ALA A 16 15.20 -7.00 -8.85
N GLY A 17 15.84 -7.94 -8.16
CA GLY A 17 16.14 -7.79 -6.72
C GLY A 17 17.02 -6.58 -6.39
N VAL A 18 18.03 -6.31 -7.21
CA VAL A 18 18.95 -5.15 -7.04
C VAL A 18 18.21 -3.80 -7.04
N PRO A 19 17.38 -3.45 -8.05
CA PRO A 19 16.61 -2.22 -8.02
C PRO A 19 15.56 -2.20 -6.91
N ILE A 20 14.93 -3.32 -6.54
CA ILE A 20 14.00 -3.37 -5.38
C ILE A 20 14.72 -2.89 -4.12
N ILE A 21 15.84 -3.54 -3.77
CA ILE A 21 16.62 -3.20 -2.57
C ILE A 21 17.10 -1.75 -2.64
N THR A 22 17.62 -1.32 -3.79
CA THR A 22 18.15 0.04 -3.97
C THR A 22 17.05 1.09 -3.77
N LEU A 23 15.88 0.90 -4.40
CA LEU A 23 14.75 1.81 -4.27
C LEU A 23 14.21 1.83 -2.84
N MET A 24 14.11 0.68 -2.18
CA MET A 24 13.63 0.59 -0.79
C MET A 24 14.57 1.26 0.20
N LEU A 25 15.88 1.01 0.08
CA LEU A 25 16.86 1.65 0.96
C LEU A 25 16.94 3.15 0.72
N TYR A 26 16.93 3.58 -0.55
CA TYR A 26 16.88 5.00 -0.89
C TYR A 26 15.64 5.67 -0.29
N GLU A 27 14.48 5.03 -0.43
CA GLU A 27 13.23 5.53 0.12
C GLU A 27 13.21 5.56 1.65
N TYR A 28 13.83 4.55 2.27
CA TYR A 28 13.99 4.48 3.71
C TYR A 28 14.79 5.67 4.23
N LEU A 29 15.97 5.91 3.66
CA LEU A 29 16.86 6.99 4.05
C LEU A 29 16.23 8.37 3.83
N LEU A 30 15.48 8.55 2.73
CA LEU A 30 14.85 9.84 2.41
C LEU A 30 13.73 10.21 3.40
N LEU A 31 12.97 9.23 3.89
CA LEU A 31 11.86 9.48 4.82
C LEU A 31 12.28 9.45 6.29
N LEU A 32 13.45 8.88 6.63
CA LEU A 32 13.85 8.64 8.01
C LEU A 32 13.87 9.92 8.87
N ASP A 33 14.41 11.03 8.36
CA ASP A 33 14.44 12.30 9.11
C ASP A 33 13.03 12.82 9.43
N LYS A 34 12.15 12.78 8.42
CA LYS A 34 10.73 13.16 8.59
C LYS A 34 10.02 12.22 9.55
N GLU A 35 10.30 10.93 9.47
CA GLU A 35 9.73 9.91 10.36
C GLU A 35 10.13 10.17 11.81
N VAL A 36 11.41 10.48 12.07
CA VAL A 36 11.90 10.84 13.42
C VAL A 36 11.16 12.06 13.96
N ASN A 37 10.93 13.06 13.12
CA ASN A 37 10.27 14.30 13.53
C ASN A 37 8.76 14.15 13.75
N TYR A 38 8.05 13.40 12.89
CA TYR A 38 6.58 13.32 12.92
C TYR A 38 6.03 12.10 13.66
N VAL A 39 6.78 11.00 13.74
CA VAL A 39 6.33 9.74 14.34
C VAL A 39 7.00 9.50 15.68
N TRP A 40 8.33 9.51 15.72
CA TRP A 40 9.08 9.06 16.89
C TRP A 40 9.09 10.07 18.04
N LYS A 41 9.07 11.38 17.74
CA LYS A 41 9.01 12.45 18.76
C LYS A 41 7.60 12.68 19.32
N ARG A 42 6.56 12.13 18.71
CA ARG A 42 5.16 12.36 19.08
C ARG A 42 4.60 11.18 19.88
N PRO A 43 3.56 11.38 20.71
CA PRO A 43 2.86 10.26 21.33
C PRO A 43 2.29 9.32 20.26
N LEU A 44 2.39 8.01 20.50
CA LEU A 44 1.91 7.00 19.55
C LEU A 44 0.38 7.07 19.44
N SER A 45 -0.09 7.55 18.29
CA SER A 45 -1.50 7.44 17.89
C SER A 45 -1.76 6.09 17.20
N LEU A 46 -3.03 5.68 17.10
CA LEU A 46 -3.42 4.48 16.33
C LEU A 46 -2.96 4.59 14.86
N MET A 47 -3.06 5.77 14.26
CA MET A 47 -2.60 6.02 12.90
C MET A 47 -1.08 5.92 12.77
N SER A 48 -0.33 6.41 13.78
CA SER A 48 1.12 6.24 13.86
C SER A 48 1.50 4.75 13.97
N CYS A 49 0.75 3.97 14.75
CA CYS A 49 0.96 2.53 14.86
C CYS A 49 0.70 1.81 13.53
N LEU A 50 -0.45 2.08 12.87
CA LEU A 50 -0.76 1.53 11.56
C LEU A 50 0.29 1.90 10.51
N TYR A 51 0.75 3.16 10.53
CA TYR A 51 1.84 3.62 9.68
C TYR A 51 3.12 2.82 9.91
N LEU A 52 3.55 2.65 11.17
CA LEU A 52 4.75 1.88 11.50
C LEU A 52 4.61 0.42 11.05
N VAL A 53 3.46 -0.22 11.28
CA VAL A 53 3.21 -1.59 10.82
C VAL A 53 3.36 -1.67 9.31
N VAL A 54 2.64 -0.85 8.54
CA VAL A 54 2.70 -0.85 7.07
C VAL A 54 4.11 -0.54 6.57
N ARG A 55 4.81 0.41 7.19
CA ARG A 55 6.16 0.82 6.80
C ARG A 55 7.19 -0.28 7.02
N TYR A 56 7.28 -0.81 8.23
CA TYR A 56 8.31 -1.78 8.59
C TYR A 56 7.98 -3.18 8.09
N LEU A 57 6.69 -3.58 8.06
CA LEU A 57 6.28 -4.81 7.40
C LEU A 57 6.56 -4.74 5.90
N GLY A 58 6.21 -3.63 5.25
CA GLY A 58 6.47 -3.44 3.82
C GLY A 58 7.96 -3.47 3.49
N LEU A 59 8.80 -2.78 4.27
CA LEU A 59 10.25 -2.84 4.13
C LEU A 59 10.79 -4.26 4.32
N PHE A 60 10.32 -4.96 5.35
CA PHE A 60 10.72 -6.34 5.62
C PHE A 60 10.37 -7.27 4.45
N LEU A 61 9.14 -7.18 3.94
CA LEU A 61 8.69 -7.98 2.79
C LEU A 61 9.46 -7.63 1.52
N ALA A 62 9.67 -6.35 1.24
CA ALA A 62 10.40 -5.92 0.05
C ALA A 62 11.88 -6.33 0.10
N LEU A 63 12.51 -6.32 1.28
CA LEU A 63 13.86 -6.87 1.45
C LEU A 63 13.85 -8.40 1.29
N LEU A 64 12.85 -9.09 1.85
CA LEU A 64 12.71 -10.52 1.61
C LEU A 64 12.56 -10.82 0.11
N CYS A 65 11.70 -10.12 -0.62
CA CYS A 65 11.57 -10.27 -2.08
C CYS A 65 12.84 -9.86 -2.81
N GLY A 66 13.51 -8.77 -2.41
CA GLY A 66 14.75 -8.33 -3.04
C GLY A 66 15.90 -9.34 -2.90
N PHE A 67 16.02 -9.98 -1.73
CA PHE A 67 17.06 -10.99 -1.47
C PHE A 67 16.68 -12.39 -1.96
N TRP A 68 15.39 -12.73 -2.00
CA TRP A 68 14.91 -14.11 -2.13
C TRP A 68 13.83 -14.32 -3.21
N GLY A 69 13.23 -13.24 -3.72
CA GLY A 69 11.92 -13.17 -4.38
C GLY A 69 11.81 -13.70 -5.80
N GLY A 70 12.58 -14.70 -6.17
CA GLY A 70 12.18 -15.43 -7.38
C GLY A 70 13.01 -16.60 -7.79
N LEU A 71 14.01 -16.99 -7.01
CA LEU A 71 14.41 -18.39 -6.81
C LEU A 71 15.38 -18.42 -5.64
N LEU A 72 14.99 -19.13 -4.58
CA LEU A 72 15.83 -19.32 -3.41
C LEU A 72 17.08 -20.08 -3.86
N TYR A 73 18.23 -19.40 -3.93
CA TYR A 73 19.51 -20.08 -3.91
C TYR A 73 19.72 -20.56 -2.47
N ILE A 74 19.48 -21.85 -2.24
CA ILE A 74 19.69 -22.47 -0.94
C ILE A 74 20.99 -23.25 -1.05
N PRO A 75 22.11 -22.72 -0.56
CA PRO A 75 23.34 -23.50 -0.48
C PRO A 75 23.13 -24.63 0.53
N GLU A 76 22.89 -25.85 0.03
CA GLU A 76 22.93 -27.18 0.70
C GLU A 76 22.28 -27.33 2.09
N SER A 77 21.55 -26.33 2.57
CA SER A 77 20.89 -26.31 3.86
C SER A 77 19.61 -27.16 3.81
N PRO A 78 19.31 -27.97 4.85
CA PRO A 78 18.22 -28.92 4.83
C PRO A 78 16.87 -28.24 4.60
N TYR A 79 16.30 -28.44 3.40
CA TYR A 79 14.94 -28.25 2.82
C TYR A 79 13.79 -27.53 3.56
N VAL A 80 13.82 -27.34 4.88
CA VAL A 80 12.75 -26.75 5.70
C VAL A 80 12.66 -25.21 5.65
N PRO A 81 13.75 -24.41 5.46
CA PRO A 81 13.65 -22.95 5.45
C PRO A 81 12.84 -22.39 4.28
N SER A 82 12.85 -23.06 3.12
CA SER A 82 12.32 -22.49 1.87
C SER A 82 10.81 -22.32 1.87
N TYR A 83 10.11 -23.40 2.20
CA TYR A 83 8.65 -23.41 2.29
C TYR A 83 8.16 -22.40 3.32
N ALA A 84 8.78 -22.36 4.50
CA ALA A 84 8.39 -21.44 5.55
C ALA A 84 8.59 -19.97 5.15
N LEU A 85 9.68 -19.65 4.44
CA LEU A 85 9.93 -18.30 3.93
C LEU A 85 8.90 -17.88 2.88
N ILE A 86 8.57 -18.75 1.93
CA ILE A 86 7.57 -18.41 0.90
C ILE A 86 6.20 -18.20 1.54
N VAL A 87 5.79 -19.11 2.42
CA VAL A 87 4.53 -18.96 3.17
C VAL A 87 4.55 -17.66 3.98
N LEU A 88 5.67 -17.32 4.62
CA LEU A 88 5.81 -16.05 5.36
C LEU A 88 5.66 -14.82 4.45
N ILE A 89 6.25 -14.85 3.25
CA ILE A 89 6.14 -13.76 2.27
C ILE A 89 4.68 -13.59 1.82
N GLU A 90 4.03 -14.66 1.39
CA GLU A 90 2.63 -14.64 0.92
C GLU A 90 1.67 -14.15 2.01
N TRP A 91 1.77 -14.70 3.22
CA TRP A 91 0.97 -14.24 4.37
C TRP A 91 1.29 -12.81 4.76
N GLY A 92 2.56 -12.42 4.66
CA GLY A 92 3.00 -11.07 4.92
C GLY A 92 2.37 -10.07 3.95
N PHE A 93 2.31 -10.39 2.66
CA PHE A 93 1.61 -9.57 1.67
C PHE A 93 0.12 -9.44 1.99
N SER A 94 -0.58 -10.53 2.30
CA SER A 94 -2.00 -10.47 2.69
C SER A 94 -2.23 -9.57 3.89
N LEU A 95 -1.42 -9.74 4.95
CA LEU A 95 -1.47 -8.88 6.14
C LEU A 95 -1.22 -7.41 5.78
N TYR A 96 -0.19 -7.15 4.97
CA TYR A 96 0.13 -5.80 4.51
C TYR A 96 -1.05 -5.17 3.76
N PHE A 97 -1.67 -5.89 2.82
CA PHE A 97 -2.83 -5.40 2.09
C PHE A 97 -4.00 -5.08 3.03
N TRP A 98 -4.26 -5.92 4.04
CA TRP A 98 -5.33 -5.63 5.00
C TRP A 98 -5.08 -4.34 5.79
N PHE A 99 -3.84 -4.10 6.23
CA PHE A 99 -3.49 -2.86 6.92
C PHE A 99 -3.52 -1.65 5.97
N ALA A 100 -3.06 -1.80 4.74
CA ALA A 100 -3.12 -0.75 3.73
C ALA A 100 -4.57 -0.35 3.42
N GLU A 101 -5.47 -1.32 3.24
CA GLU A 101 -6.90 -1.09 3.05
C GLU A 101 -7.55 -0.45 4.28
N ALA A 102 -7.21 -0.90 5.49
CA ALA A 102 -7.70 -0.28 6.72
C ALA A 102 -7.31 1.20 6.81
N ILE A 103 -6.07 1.55 6.43
CA ILE A 103 -5.62 2.94 6.33
C ILE A 103 -6.42 3.72 5.29
N LEU A 104 -6.73 3.12 4.15
CA LEU A 104 -7.53 3.75 3.10
C LEU A 104 -8.96 4.04 3.55
N ILE A 105 -9.63 3.05 4.16
CA ILE A 105 -10.98 3.20 4.70
C ILE A 105 -11.00 4.30 5.77
N TRP A 106 -10.01 4.31 6.67
CA TRP A 106 -9.88 5.32 7.71
C TRP A 106 -9.73 6.73 7.13
N ARG A 107 -8.89 6.87 6.09
CA ARG A 107 -8.69 8.15 5.39
C ARG A 107 -9.94 8.61 4.67
N LEU A 108 -10.65 7.71 4.00
CA LEU A 108 -11.90 8.02 3.33
C LEU A 108 -12.95 8.49 4.34
N TYR A 109 -13.03 7.84 5.50
CA TYR A 109 -13.88 8.25 6.61
C TYR A 109 -13.54 9.66 7.13
N ALA A 110 -12.26 9.97 7.29
CA ALA A 110 -11.82 11.30 7.73
C ALA A 110 -12.18 12.41 6.72
N ILE A 111 -12.14 12.11 5.41
CA ILE A 111 -12.53 13.06 4.36
C ILE A 111 -14.06 13.26 4.33
N CYS A 112 -14.83 12.21 4.60
CA CYS A 112 -16.29 12.24 4.58
C CYS A 112 -16.92 12.85 5.84
N ASP A 113 -16.35 13.90 6.40
CA ASP A 113 -16.90 14.60 7.58
C ASP A 113 -17.39 13.63 8.69
N GLN A 114 -16.68 12.50 8.85
CA GLN A 114 -16.96 11.49 9.87
C GLN A 114 -18.37 10.86 9.80
N PHE A 115 -18.97 10.71 8.62
CA PHE A 115 -20.24 9.97 8.47
C PHE A 115 -20.08 8.49 8.90
N LYS A 116 -20.45 8.18 10.15
CA LYS A 116 -20.33 6.84 10.77
C LYS A 116 -20.99 5.73 9.96
N LEU A 117 -22.10 6.04 9.27
CA LEU A 117 -22.80 5.08 8.43
C LEU A 117 -21.93 4.57 7.27
N LEU A 118 -21.18 5.46 6.61
CA LEU A 118 -20.29 5.08 5.52
C LEU A 118 -19.19 4.14 6.02
N LEU A 119 -18.60 4.46 7.18
CA LEU A 119 -17.58 3.61 7.80
C LEU A 119 -18.11 2.21 8.10
N TYR A 120 -19.29 2.09 8.71
CA TYR A 120 -19.89 0.79 8.99
C TYR A 120 -20.18 -0.02 7.73
N VAL A 121 -20.62 0.64 6.65
CA VAL A 121 -20.84 -0.02 5.35
C VAL A 121 -19.51 -0.51 4.77
N LEU A 122 -18.47 0.34 4.74
CA LEU A 122 -17.17 0.00 4.19
C LEU A 122 -16.48 -1.12 4.97
N VAL A 123 -16.50 -1.04 6.30
CA VAL A 123 -15.94 -2.09 7.17
C VAL A 123 -16.75 -3.37 7.07
N GLY A 124 -18.09 -3.27 7.03
CA GLY A 124 -18.98 -4.42 6.87
C GLY A 124 -18.77 -5.15 5.54
N LEU A 125 -18.41 -4.45 4.47
CA LEU A 125 -18.02 -5.05 3.19
C LEU A 125 -16.59 -5.60 3.20
N PHE A 126 -15.67 -4.96 3.92
CA PHE A 126 -14.27 -5.35 4.01
C PHE A 126 -14.06 -6.65 4.80
N LEU A 127 -14.78 -6.83 5.91
CA LEU A 127 -14.60 -7.99 6.80
C LEU A 127 -14.84 -9.35 6.10
N PRO A 128 -15.92 -9.55 5.31
CA PRO A 128 -16.09 -10.76 4.51
C PRO A 128 -14.98 -10.98 3.49
N ILE A 129 -14.43 -9.91 2.90
CA ILE A 129 -13.33 -10.00 1.93
C ILE A 129 -12.06 -10.49 2.63
N VAL A 130 -11.76 -9.95 3.80
CA VAL A 130 -10.62 -10.41 4.63
C VAL A 130 -10.80 -11.87 5.01
N ALA A 131 -12.00 -12.28 5.46
CA ALA A 131 -12.27 -13.66 5.80
C ALA A 131 -12.11 -14.62 4.60
N LEU A 132 -12.56 -14.19 3.42
CA LEU A 132 -12.39 -14.93 2.17
C LEU A 132 -10.90 -15.04 1.79
N SER A 133 -10.15 -13.95 1.90
CA SER A 133 -8.70 -13.91 1.65
C SER A 133 -7.95 -14.86 2.59
N ILE A 134 -8.20 -14.81 3.91
CA ILE A 134 -7.62 -15.75 4.89
C ILE A 134 -7.94 -17.19 4.52
N GLY A 135 -9.20 -17.51 4.23
CA GLY A 135 -9.61 -18.87 3.87
C GLY A 135 -8.90 -19.37 2.61
N THR A 136 -8.70 -18.48 1.65
CA THR A 136 -7.97 -18.76 0.41
C THR A 136 -6.49 -18.99 0.68
N ASP A 137 -5.85 -18.17 1.49
CA ASP A 137 -4.43 -18.29 1.83
C ASP A 137 -4.14 -19.58 2.60
N ILE A 138 -5.02 -19.93 3.55
CA ILE A 138 -4.95 -21.22 4.24
C ILE A 138 -5.10 -22.38 3.24
N TYR A 139 -6.05 -22.27 2.31
CA TYR A 139 -6.31 -23.32 1.33
C TYR A 139 -5.16 -23.52 0.34
N LEU A 140 -4.60 -22.42 -0.18
CA LEU A 140 -3.55 -22.41 -1.20
C LEU A 140 -2.18 -22.68 -0.59
N TYR A 141 -1.80 -21.95 0.46
CA TYR A 141 -0.41 -21.95 0.94
C TYR A 141 -0.16 -22.95 2.06
N SER A 142 -1.09 -23.13 2.99
CA SER A 142 -0.88 -24.04 4.14
C SER A 142 -0.99 -25.53 3.79
N ARG A 143 -1.52 -25.87 2.61
CA ARG A 143 -1.71 -27.26 2.18
C ARG A 143 -0.59 -27.70 1.23
N ARG A 144 0.29 -28.59 1.68
CA ARG A 144 1.38 -29.17 0.85
C ARG A 144 0.92 -29.84 -0.44
N SER A 145 -0.33 -30.31 -0.51
CA SER A 145 -0.89 -30.88 -1.74
C SER A 145 -1.21 -29.81 -2.78
N ALA A 146 -1.56 -28.60 -2.35
CA ALA A 146 -1.90 -27.46 -3.19
C ALA A 146 -0.65 -26.74 -3.68
N PHE A 147 0.29 -26.52 -2.76
CA PHE A 147 1.51 -25.77 -2.97
C PHE A 147 2.72 -26.66 -2.68
N SER A 148 3.59 -26.81 -3.67
CA SER A 148 4.79 -27.62 -3.59
C SER A 148 5.99 -26.83 -4.10
N VAL A 149 7.12 -26.99 -3.41
CA VAL A 149 8.40 -26.46 -3.86
C VAL A 149 9.10 -27.54 -4.66
N LYS A 150 9.38 -27.26 -5.94
CA LYS A 150 10.15 -28.16 -6.81
C LYS A 150 11.60 -27.71 -6.84
N GLU A 151 12.49 -28.63 -6.53
CA GLU A 151 13.92 -28.38 -6.70
C GLU A 151 14.32 -28.61 -8.17
N ILE A 152 15.02 -27.64 -8.74
CA ILE A 152 15.63 -27.70 -10.05
C ILE A 152 17.13 -27.77 -9.84
N ILE A 153 17.74 -28.87 -10.27
CA ILE A 153 19.18 -29.10 -10.19
C ILE A 153 19.76 -28.79 -11.57
N THR A 154 20.61 -27.77 -11.64
CA THR A 154 21.44 -27.46 -12.81
C THR A 154 22.89 -27.84 -12.52
N PRO A 155 23.77 -27.98 -13.53
CA PRO A 155 25.18 -28.31 -13.32
C PRO A 155 25.92 -27.33 -12.40
N ASN A 156 25.46 -26.08 -12.32
CA ASN A 156 26.13 -25.01 -11.58
C ASN A 156 25.47 -24.67 -10.24
N ALA A 157 24.20 -25.06 -10.03
CA ALA A 157 23.42 -24.63 -8.88
C ALA A 157 22.12 -25.43 -8.71
N LYS A 158 21.66 -25.48 -7.46
CA LYS A 158 20.35 -25.99 -7.06
C LYS A 158 19.43 -24.81 -6.74
N TYR A 159 18.21 -24.87 -7.26
CA TYR A 159 17.23 -23.81 -7.07
C TYR A 159 15.87 -24.38 -6.67
N CYS A 160 15.08 -23.58 -5.96
CA CYS A 160 13.70 -23.93 -5.61
C CYS A 160 12.73 -23.06 -6.41
N THR A 161 11.87 -23.70 -7.21
CA THR A 161 10.75 -23.04 -7.88
C THR A 161 9.43 -23.35 -7.17
N LEU A 162 8.50 -22.40 -7.24
CA LEU A 162 7.12 -22.59 -6.81
C LEU A 162 6.39 -23.45 -7.84
N SER A 163 5.59 -24.41 -7.37
CA SER A 163 4.68 -25.20 -8.19
C SER A 163 3.33 -25.27 -7.51
N PHE A 164 2.34 -24.63 -8.11
CA PHE A 164 0.94 -24.78 -7.73
C PHE A 164 0.37 -26.01 -8.43
N ASN A 165 -0.02 -27.01 -7.65
CA ASN A 165 -0.67 -28.22 -8.18
C ASN A 165 -2.17 -27.99 -8.41
N ILE A 166 -2.74 -26.99 -7.75
CA ILE A 166 -4.10 -26.53 -7.98
C ILE A 166 -4.04 -25.44 -9.05
N GLY A 167 -4.95 -25.49 -10.02
CA GLY A 167 -5.04 -24.46 -11.06
C GLY A 167 -5.28 -23.06 -10.47
N PRO A 168 -5.07 -21.99 -11.25
CA PRO A 168 -5.17 -20.61 -10.78
C PRO A 168 -6.59 -20.17 -10.36
N MET A 169 -7.60 -21.02 -10.63
CA MET A 169 -9.01 -20.69 -10.46
C MET A 169 -9.36 -20.13 -9.07
N PRO A 170 -8.96 -20.73 -7.93
CA PRO A 170 -9.32 -20.21 -6.62
C PRO A 170 -8.79 -18.79 -6.41
N ALA A 171 -7.53 -18.53 -6.76
CA ALA A 171 -6.91 -17.21 -6.61
C ALA A 171 -7.60 -16.14 -7.49
N ILE A 172 -7.98 -16.51 -8.73
CA ILE A 172 -8.71 -15.60 -9.62
C ILE A 172 -10.08 -15.27 -9.04
N TYR A 173 -10.86 -16.27 -8.61
CA TYR A 173 -12.21 -16.04 -8.09
C TYR A 173 -12.22 -15.23 -6.80
N THR A 174 -11.24 -15.44 -5.92
CA THR A 174 -11.14 -14.73 -4.63
C THR A 174 -10.64 -13.30 -4.80
N SER A 175 -9.92 -13.02 -5.88
CA SER A 175 -9.47 -11.66 -6.23
C SER A 175 -10.60 -10.78 -6.78
N ILE A 176 -11.66 -11.36 -7.37
CA ILE A 176 -12.77 -10.57 -7.96
C ILE A 176 -13.45 -9.66 -6.90
N PRO A 177 -13.87 -10.15 -5.72
CA PRO A 177 -14.44 -9.28 -4.68
C PRO A 177 -13.48 -8.18 -4.23
N ILE A 178 -12.18 -8.46 -4.14
CA ILE A 178 -11.14 -7.49 -3.75
C ILE A 178 -11.08 -6.37 -4.80
N VAL A 179 -10.95 -6.72 -6.08
CA VAL A 179 -10.91 -5.73 -7.18
C VAL A 179 -12.20 -4.92 -7.24
N CYS A 180 -13.37 -5.55 -7.06
CA CYS A 180 -14.65 -4.84 -7.02
C CYS A 180 -14.72 -3.86 -5.84
N TYR A 181 -14.17 -4.22 -4.69
CA TYR A 181 -14.10 -3.36 -3.51
C TYR A 181 -13.18 -2.17 -3.74
N ASP A 182 -12.00 -2.38 -4.33
CA ASP A 182 -11.07 -1.32 -4.69
C ASP A 182 -11.69 -0.34 -5.71
N ILE A 183 -12.40 -0.85 -6.72
CA ILE A 183 -13.15 -0.01 -7.67
C ILE A 183 -14.18 0.84 -6.92
N LEU A 184 -14.91 0.26 -5.97
CA LEU A 184 -15.87 0.98 -5.14
C LEU A 184 -15.19 2.10 -4.33
N LEU A 185 -14.02 1.84 -3.73
CA LEU A 185 -13.24 2.85 -3.00
C LEU A 185 -12.75 3.97 -3.92
N VAL A 186 -12.22 3.65 -5.10
CA VAL A 186 -11.80 4.63 -6.12
C VAL A 186 -12.98 5.51 -6.54
N VAL A 187 -14.13 4.91 -6.85
CA VAL A 187 -15.33 5.62 -7.30
C VAL A 187 -15.86 6.52 -6.19
N LEU A 188 -15.90 6.04 -4.94
CA LEU A 188 -16.32 6.85 -3.80
C LEU A 188 -15.36 8.04 -3.61
N ALA A 189 -14.05 7.80 -3.57
CA ALA A 189 -13.06 8.87 -3.43
C ALA A 189 -13.18 9.92 -4.55
N ALA A 190 -13.38 9.49 -5.80
CA ALA A 190 -13.59 10.37 -6.94
C ALA A 190 -14.92 11.14 -6.84
N ALA A 191 -16.01 10.50 -6.39
CA ALA A 191 -17.31 11.13 -6.21
C ALA A 191 -17.27 12.20 -5.10
N ILE A 192 -16.59 11.92 -3.99
CA ILE A 192 -16.36 12.85 -2.89
C ILE A 192 -15.54 14.04 -3.38
N LEU A 193 -14.45 13.79 -4.11
CA LEU A 193 -13.66 14.85 -4.74
C LEU A 193 -14.53 15.72 -5.66
N ALA A 194 -15.29 15.11 -6.57
CA ALA A 194 -16.12 15.81 -7.52
C ALA A 194 -17.19 16.67 -6.82
N ARG A 195 -17.79 16.13 -5.75
CA ARG A 195 -18.77 16.85 -4.92
C ARG A 195 -18.13 18.07 -4.26
N HIS A 196 -16.96 17.90 -3.62
CA HIS A 196 -16.25 19.02 -3.00
C HIS A 196 -15.84 20.09 -4.01
N LEU A 197 -15.34 19.70 -5.19
CA LEU A 197 -15.01 20.64 -6.25
C LEU A 197 -16.25 21.39 -6.77
N LYS A 198 -17.41 20.74 -6.82
CA LYS A 198 -18.68 21.35 -7.23
C LYS A 198 -19.19 22.36 -6.19
N GLU A 199 -19.30 21.96 -4.93
CA GLU A 199 -19.72 22.83 -3.83
C GLU A 199 -18.78 24.05 -3.70
N GLN A 200 -17.48 23.85 -3.93
CA GLN A 200 -16.50 24.94 -3.94
C GLN A 200 -16.66 25.88 -5.15
N ARG A 201 -16.98 25.35 -6.34
CA ARG A 201 -17.25 26.19 -7.52
C ARG A 201 -18.44 27.11 -7.30
N GLU A 202 -19.46 26.65 -6.58
CA GLU A 202 -20.67 27.42 -6.28
C GLU A 202 -20.41 28.51 -5.23
N THR A 203 -19.49 28.29 -4.29
CA THR A 203 -19.22 29.23 -3.18
C THR A 203 -18.13 30.27 -3.47
N HIS A 204 -17.50 30.24 -4.64
CA HIS A 204 -16.45 31.19 -5.08
C HIS A 204 -15.28 31.36 -4.07
N MET A 205 -15.14 30.41 -3.13
CA MET A 205 -14.07 30.38 -2.14
C MET A 205 -12.75 29.99 -2.81
N ARG A 206 -11.68 30.67 -2.44
CA ARG A 206 -10.33 30.42 -2.97
C ARG A 206 -9.95 28.97 -2.67
N ILE A 207 -9.70 28.19 -3.71
CA ILE A 207 -9.34 26.77 -3.61
C ILE A 207 -8.11 26.65 -2.70
N ASN A 208 -8.26 25.94 -1.59
CA ASN A 208 -7.10 25.51 -0.83
C ASN A 208 -6.37 24.45 -1.66
N THR A 209 -5.29 24.86 -2.31
CA THR A 209 -4.45 24.01 -3.18
C THR A 209 -4.03 22.72 -2.46
N TYR A 210 -3.92 22.74 -1.14
CA TYR A 210 -3.58 21.58 -0.31
C TYR A 210 -4.65 20.48 -0.37
N MET A 211 -5.94 20.81 -0.22
CA MET A 211 -7.04 19.83 -0.28
C MET A 211 -7.05 19.11 -1.64
N VAL A 212 -6.91 19.85 -2.74
CA VAL A 212 -6.86 19.28 -4.09
C VAL A 212 -5.64 18.36 -4.25
N MET A 213 -4.49 18.79 -3.74
CA MET A 213 -3.27 18.00 -3.81
C MET A 213 -3.39 16.68 -3.03
N ILE A 214 -3.90 16.74 -1.79
CA ILE A 214 -4.12 15.57 -0.92
C ILE A 214 -5.04 14.58 -1.63
N VAL A 215 -6.21 15.02 -2.09
CA VAL A 215 -7.18 14.12 -2.72
C VAL A 215 -6.65 13.54 -4.03
N ARG A 216 -5.90 14.32 -4.83
CA ARG A 216 -5.25 13.80 -6.04
C ARG A 216 -4.27 12.66 -5.72
N TYR A 217 -3.48 12.79 -4.66
CA TYR A 217 -2.59 11.73 -4.24
C TYR A 217 -3.33 10.50 -3.71
N HIS A 218 -4.45 10.68 -3.01
CA HIS A 218 -5.30 9.56 -2.61
C HIS A 218 -5.84 8.80 -3.82
N VAL A 219 -6.43 9.49 -4.81
CA VAL A 219 -6.93 8.85 -6.04
C VAL A 219 -5.81 8.13 -6.78
N LEU A 220 -4.62 8.73 -6.86
CA LEU A 220 -3.46 8.08 -7.48
C LEU A 220 -3.09 6.79 -6.72
N TYR A 221 -3.07 6.82 -5.39
CA TYR A 221 -2.79 5.65 -4.57
C TYR A 221 -3.84 4.55 -4.78
N PHE A 222 -5.14 4.89 -4.76
CA PHE A 222 -6.22 3.94 -5.04
C PHE A 222 -6.10 3.33 -6.44
N ALA A 223 -5.78 4.14 -7.45
CA ALA A 223 -5.58 3.65 -8.81
C ALA A 223 -4.37 2.71 -8.92
N LEU A 224 -3.29 2.98 -8.18
CA LEU A 224 -2.10 2.15 -8.16
C LEU A 224 -2.33 0.83 -7.42
N ASN A 225 -3.08 0.85 -6.30
CA ASN A 225 -3.53 -0.36 -5.61
C ASN A 225 -4.42 -1.23 -6.52
N LEU A 226 -5.39 -0.61 -7.19
CA LEU A 226 -6.24 -1.30 -8.17
C LEU A 226 -5.40 -1.89 -9.32
N THR A 227 -4.44 -1.13 -9.83
CA THR A 227 -3.52 -1.61 -10.89
C THR A 227 -2.72 -2.82 -10.40
N ASN A 228 -2.21 -2.77 -9.16
CA ASN A 228 -1.50 -3.86 -8.52
C ASN A 228 -2.37 -5.13 -8.43
N GLN A 229 -3.62 -5.00 -7.98
CA GLN A 229 -4.54 -6.14 -7.90
C GLN A 229 -4.88 -6.71 -9.27
N ILE A 230 -5.12 -5.85 -10.27
CA ILE A 230 -5.37 -6.30 -11.66
C ILE A 230 -4.15 -7.04 -12.19
N LEU A 231 -2.95 -6.48 -12.00
CA LEU A 231 -1.70 -7.12 -12.40
C LEU A 231 -1.52 -8.47 -11.73
N LEU A 232 -1.80 -8.58 -10.43
CA LEU A 232 -1.77 -9.85 -9.70
C LEU A 232 -2.73 -10.89 -10.28
N VAL A 233 -3.95 -10.49 -10.63
CA VAL A 233 -4.93 -11.39 -11.31
C VAL A 233 -4.42 -11.80 -12.69
N VAL A 234 -3.84 -10.86 -13.45
CA VAL A 234 -3.33 -11.12 -14.80
C VAL A 234 -2.10 -12.04 -14.73
N LEU A 235 -1.27 -11.98 -13.69
CA LEU A 235 -0.15 -12.92 -13.49
C LEU A 235 -0.60 -14.39 -13.52
N TRP A 236 -1.81 -14.68 -13.05
CA TRP A 236 -2.38 -16.02 -13.10
C TRP A 236 -2.83 -16.46 -14.51
N ALA A 237 -2.89 -15.55 -15.49
CA ALA A 237 -3.40 -15.77 -16.84
C ALA A 237 -2.32 -16.20 -17.87
N HIS A 238 -1.19 -16.77 -17.43
CA HIS A 238 -0.10 -17.27 -18.30
C HIS A 238 0.57 -16.18 -19.17
N ILE A 239 1.06 -15.13 -18.53
CA ILE A 239 1.84 -14.06 -19.18
C ILE A 239 3.29 -14.52 -19.45
N PRO A 240 3.97 -14.03 -20.51
CA PRO A 240 5.41 -14.17 -20.67
C PRO A 240 6.22 -13.74 -19.43
N THR A 241 7.28 -14.50 -19.12
CA THR A 241 8.17 -14.29 -17.96
C THR A 241 8.67 -12.85 -17.77
N PRO A 242 9.10 -12.10 -18.82
CA PRO A 242 9.59 -10.73 -18.62
C PRO A 242 8.52 -9.79 -18.09
N ALA A 243 7.27 -9.94 -18.55
CA ALA A 243 6.16 -9.12 -18.08
C ALA A 243 5.72 -9.55 -16.67
N MET A 244 5.85 -10.84 -16.34
CA MET A 244 5.66 -11.31 -14.96
C MET A 244 6.66 -10.69 -13.99
N SER A 245 7.96 -10.73 -14.30
CA SER A 245 8.99 -10.14 -13.43
C SER A 245 8.87 -8.61 -13.30
N LEU A 246 8.44 -7.91 -14.35
CA LEU A 246 8.15 -6.47 -14.26
C LEU A 246 6.93 -6.17 -13.39
N SER A 247 5.91 -7.02 -13.49
CA SER A 247 4.70 -6.95 -12.65
C SER A 247 5.03 -7.22 -11.18
N GLU A 248 5.83 -8.25 -10.89
CA GLU A 248 6.36 -8.54 -9.56
C GLU A 248 7.18 -7.36 -9.02
N LEU A 249 8.12 -6.83 -9.81
CA LEU A 249 8.89 -5.64 -9.43
C LEU A 249 7.99 -4.47 -9.05
N PHE A 250 6.94 -4.20 -9.84
CA PHE A 250 6.00 -3.14 -9.55
C PHE A 250 5.22 -3.41 -8.26
N ASN A 251 4.71 -4.63 -8.10
CA ASN A 251 3.91 -5.02 -6.95
C ASN A 251 4.71 -5.04 -5.64
N ASP A 252 5.97 -5.40 -5.72
CA ASP A 252 6.91 -5.49 -4.61
C ASP A 252 7.55 -4.14 -4.27
N THR A 253 7.27 -3.07 -5.03
CA THR A 253 7.88 -1.76 -4.79
C THR A 253 6.90 -0.62 -4.63
N ALA A 254 5.94 -0.50 -5.55
CA ALA A 254 5.08 0.67 -5.61
C ALA A 254 4.25 0.85 -4.33
N PRO A 255 3.56 -0.17 -3.79
CA PRO A 255 2.74 0.00 -2.59
C PRO A 255 3.56 0.46 -1.38
N PHE A 256 4.73 -0.15 -1.16
CA PHE A 256 5.58 0.10 0.00
C PHE A 256 6.29 1.46 -0.02
N ILE A 257 6.49 2.04 -1.21
CA ILE A 257 7.07 3.38 -1.37
C ILE A 257 5.97 4.44 -1.26
N LEU A 258 4.83 4.21 -1.91
CA LEU A 258 3.79 5.23 -2.06
C LEU A 258 3.01 5.45 -0.77
N ALA A 259 2.65 4.38 -0.04
CA ALA A 259 1.86 4.53 1.18
C ALA A 259 2.60 5.39 2.23
N PRO A 260 3.88 5.14 2.56
CA PRO A 260 4.59 5.94 3.54
C PRO A 260 4.87 7.37 3.09
N ARG A 261 5.20 7.58 1.80
CA ARG A 261 5.38 8.93 1.23
C ARG A 261 4.13 9.77 1.37
N LEU A 262 2.97 9.20 1.05
CA LEU A 262 1.70 9.89 1.13
C LEU A 262 1.33 10.22 2.58
N ILE A 263 1.64 9.33 3.53
CA ILE A 263 1.36 9.59 4.95
C ILE A 263 2.26 10.70 5.49
N ILE A 264 3.56 10.63 5.22
CA ILE A 264 4.51 11.65 5.67
C ILE A 264 4.28 13.00 4.98
N SER A 265 3.93 13.04 3.69
CA SER A 265 3.70 14.30 2.99
C SER A 265 2.55 15.10 3.60
N ILE A 266 1.49 14.41 4.03
CA ILE A 266 0.35 15.01 4.74
C ILE A 266 0.80 15.59 6.08
N TRP A 267 1.58 14.84 6.87
CA TRP A 267 2.11 15.36 8.14
C TRP A 267 3.05 16.55 7.97
N ASP A 268 3.92 16.52 6.96
CA ASP A 268 4.82 17.61 6.62
C ASP A 268 4.05 18.88 6.22
N THR A 269 2.97 18.75 5.44
CA THR A 269 2.11 19.89 5.13
C THR A 269 1.44 20.47 6.38
N HIS A 270 0.91 19.63 7.27
CA HIS A 270 0.27 20.12 8.49
C HIS A 270 1.24 20.77 9.48
N ALA A 271 2.50 20.33 9.52
CA ALA A 271 3.50 20.88 10.42
C ALA A 271 3.96 22.29 10.03
N LYS A 272 3.82 22.69 8.75
CA LYS A 272 4.25 24.01 8.24
C LYS A 272 3.22 25.11 8.40
N ASP A 273 1.94 24.77 8.63
CA ASP A 273 0.84 25.73 8.62
C ASP A 273 0.67 26.53 9.93
N ASP A 274 1.69 26.59 10.81
CA ASP A 274 1.64 27.34 12.09
C ASP A 274 0.33 27.14 12.90
N CYS A 275 -0.31 25.96 12.79
CA CYS A 275 -1.43 25.62 13.67
C CYS A 275 -0.85 25.39 15.07
N VAL A 276 -0.92 26.42 15.92
CA VAL A 276 -0.34 26.49 17.27
C VAL A 276 -0.87 25.39 18.22
N GLU A 277 -1.98 24.74 17.89
CA GLU A 277 -2.45 23.53 18.58
C GLU A 277 -2.95 22.50 17.56
N VAL A 278 -2.03 21.65 17.06
CA VAL A 278 -2.42 20.42 16.36
C VAL A 278 -2.81 19.40 17.42
N SER A 279 -4.12 19.22 17.61
CA SER A 279 -4.68 18.18 18.48
C SER A 279 -4.11 16.80 18.13
N THR A 280 -3.86 15.99 19.16
CA THR A 280 -3.26 14.65 19.07
C THR A 280 -4.16 13.61 18.38
N THR A 281 -5.42 13.97 18.11
CA THR A 281 -6.39 13.15 17.40
C THR A 281 -6.51 13.64 15.95
N PHE A 282 -6.38 12.72 15.00
CA PHE A 282 -6.60 13.02 13.57
C PHE A 282 -8.03 13.57 13.31
N GLU A 283 -8.96 13.33 14.24
CA GLU A 283 -10.35 13.79 14.21
C GLU A 283 -10.49 15.32 14.37
N ASP A 284 -9.49 16.00 14.93
CA ASP A 284 -9.51 17.46 15.14
C ASP A 284 -8.68 18.23 14.09
N CYS A 285 -8.12 17.53 13.09
CA CYS A 285 -7.18 18.10 12.12
C CYS A 285 -7.85 18.81 10.94
N VAL A 286 -9.03 19.40 11.13
CA VAL A 286 -9.56 20.40 10.21
C VAL A 286 -9.18 21.76 10.78
N CYS A 287 -7.96 22.23 10.50
CA CYS A 287 -7.69 23.67 10.50
C CYS A 287 -8.55 24.26 9.37
N PHE A 288 -9.84 24.49 9.64
CA PHE A 288 -10.58 25.52 8.93
C PHE A 288 -9.75 26.76 9.18
N THR A 289 -9.06 27.23 8.14
CA THR A 289 -8.50 28.57 8.12
C THR A 289 -9.60 29.45 8.64
N SER A 290 -9.45 29.94 9.88
CA SER A 290 -10.40 30.86 10.45
C SER A 290 -10.54 31.95 9.39
N PRO A 291 -11.76 32.39 9.03
CA PRO A 291 -11.90 33.49 8.08
C PRO A 291 -10.93 34.56 8.55
N PRO A 292 -10.06 35.08 7.64
CA PRO A 292 -8.99 35.99 8.03
C PRO A 292 -9.64 37.00 8.95
N ARG A 293 -9.16 37.09 10.21
CA ARG A 293 -9.59 38.18 11.08
C ARG A 293 -9.29 39.40 10.25
N PHE A 294 -10.33 40.02 9.70
CA PHE A 294 -10.23 41.36 9.19
C PHE A 294 -9.67 42.11 10.38
N GLU A 295 -8.38 42.44 10.32
CA GLU A 295 -7.83 43.45 11.18
C GLU A 295 -8.77 44.62 10.98
N GLN A 296 -9.65 44.83 11.96
CA GLN A 296 -10.30 46.09 12.14
C GLN A 296 -9.14 47.05 12.32
N HIS A 297 -8.71 47.65 11.21
CA HIS A 297 -8.01 48.91 11.23
C HIS A 297 -8.89 49.82 12.08
N GLU A 298 -8.52 49.97 13.35
CA GLU A 298 -8.88 51.12 14.14
C GLU A 298 -8.46 52.33 13.32
N MET A 299 -9.42 52.92 12.60
CA MET A 299 -9.28 54.29 12.14
C MET A 299 -9.23 55.14 13.42
N VAL A 300 -8.01 55.35 13.90
CA VAL A 300 -7.71 56.37 14.90
C VAL A 300 -8.18 57.68 14.29
N SER A 301 -9.29 58.18 14.82
CA SER A 301 -9.77 59.52 14.60
C SER A 301 -8.70 60.49 15.08
N VAL A 302 -7.87 60.99 14.15
CA VAL A 302 -7.03 62.15 14.40
C VAL A 302 -7.96 63.36 14.42
N GLY A 303 -8.40 63.74 15.62
CA GLY A 303 -8.89 65.07 15.89
C GLY A 303 -7.77 65.89 16.53
N VAL A 304 -7.17 66.80 15.76
CA VAL A 304 -6.82 68.19 16.11
C VAL A 304 -6.71 68.97 14.80
#